data_AF-A0A9Q0ZS38-F1
#
_entry.id   AF-A0A9Q0ZS38-F1
#
_cell.length_a   1.000
_cell.length_b   1.000
_cell.length_c   1.000
_cell.angle_alpha   90.00
_cell.angle_beta   90.00
_cell.angle_gamma   90.00
#
_symmetry.space_group_name_H-M   'P 1'
#
loop_
_entity.id
_entity.type
_entity.pdbx_description
1 polymer ?
#
loop_
_entity_poly.entity_id
_entity_poly.type
_entity_poly.pdbx_seq_one_letter_code
_entity_poly.pdbx_strand_id
1 'polypeptide(L)'
;MAYALLKIQRYAKSSIFSEISSVADGVSSFCFPGCEVPAWFLQQNSAASVTIQLLSGCASSELLGFMLCTVVAFEPSYDASGGFQVKCTYHFKNGHADPCTLHCYFPSCYGSLHERSVQSDHLYFGYDPCLNATKDFWYGKYSEVSVEFSVEDMDNNPLQRCHVSKCGVRELYTQAERYCDFILPDRQ
;
A
#
# COMPACT_ATOMS: atom_id res chain seq x y z
N MET A 1 -4.54 18.53 5.17
CA MET A 1 -3.51 17.53 5.54
C MET A 1 -3.77 16.85 6.89
N ALA A 2 -3.85 17.56 8.02
CA ALA A 2 -4.00 16.92 9.36
C ALA A 2 -5.27 16.05 9.54
N TYR A 3 -6.41 16.45 8.96
CA TYR A 3 -7.66 15.69 9.05
C TYR A 3 -7.63 14.36 8.29
N ALA A 4 -7.02 14.34 7.10
CA ALA A 4 -6.83 13.11 6.31
C ALA A 4 -5.86 12.16 7.02
N LEU A 5 -4.75 12.68 7.56
CA LEU A 5 -3.82 11.91 8.39
C LEU A 5 -4.51 11.28 9.61
N LEU A 6 -5.36 12.01 10.32
CA LEU A 6 -6.11 11.48 11.46
C LEU A 6 -7.08 10.35 11.04
N LYS A 7 -7.71 10.46 9.87
CA LYS A 7 -8.56 9.39 9.32
C LYS A 7 -7.76 8.17 8.91
N ILE A 8 -6.63 8.37 8.21
CA ILE A 8 -5.70 7.30 7.85
C ILE A 8 -5.18 6.60 9.11
N GLN A 9 -4.81 7.35 10.15
CA GLN A 9 -4.34 6.81 11.43
C GLN A 9 -5.44 6.06 12.18
N ARG A 10 -6.66 6.61 12.24
CA ARG A 10 -7.80 5.93 12.86
C ARG A 10 -8.21 4.70 12.07
N TYR A 11 -8.12 4.74 10.76
CA TYR A 11 -8.38 3.61 9.88
C TYR A 11 -7.32 2.54 10.05
N ALA A 12 -6.04 2.87 9.93
CA ALA A 12 -4.94 1.94 10.19
C ALA A 12 -5.08 1.35 11.61
N LYS A 13 -5.32 2.17 12.63
CA LYS A 13 -5.50 1.70 14.00
C LYS A 13 -6.77 0.86 14.19
N SER A 14 -7.89 1.22 13.57
CA SER A 14 -9.16 0.49 13.70
C SER A 14 -9.20 -0.77 12.85
N SER A 15 -8.68 -0.74 11.62
CA SER A 15 -8.59 -1.86 10.66
C SER A 15 -7.60 -2.90 11.18
N ILE A 16 -6.39 -2.50 11.59
CA ILE A 16 -5.44 -3.42 12.23
C ILE A 16 -6.07 -4.08 13.47
N PHE A 17 -6.81 -3.33 14.30
CA PHE A 17 -7.39 -3.87 15.55
C PHE A 17 -8.68 -4.68 15.33
N SER A 18 -9.50 -4.33 14.32
CA SER A 18 -10.73 -5.05 13.99
C SER A 18 -10.47 -6.26 13.10
N GLU A 19 -9.52 -6.21 12.17
CA GLU A 19 -9.16 -7.33 11.28
C GLU A 19 -8.37 -8.42 12.01
N ILE A 20 -7.58 -8.08 13.04
CA ILE A 20 -7.01 -9.10 13.95
C ILE A 20 -8.12 -9.84 14.73
N SER A 21 -9.29 -9.23 14.92
CA SER A 21 -10.32 -9.73 15.84
C SER A 21 -11.59 -10.29 15.18
N SER A 22 -11.96 -9.85 13.96
CA SER A 22 -13.16 -10.35 13.26
C SER A 22 -13.30 -9.83 11.81
N VAL A 23 -13.25 -10.77 10.85
CA VAL A 23 -13.91 -10.79 9.51
C VAL A 23 -13.14 -10.31 8.27
N ALA A 24 -13.09 -11.25 7.30
CA ALA A 24 -12.81 -11.23 5.86
C ALA A 24 -11.35 -11.15 5.38
N ASP A 25 -10.89 -12.26 4.78
CA ASP A 25 -9.62 -12.42 4.04
C ASP A 25 -9.55 -11.49 2.81
N GLY A 26 -9.41 -10.18 3.02
CA GLY A 26 -9.49 -9.18 1.97
C GLY A 26 -8.50 -8.04 2.12
N VAL A 27 -8.01 -7.58 0.97
CA VAL A 27 -7.25 -6.33 0.87
C VAL A 27 -8.17 -5.16 1.17
N SER A 28 -7.70 -4.20 1.96
CA SER A 28 -8.50 -3.03 2.31
C SER A 28 -7.82 -1.72 1.90
N SER A 29 -8.55 -0.83 1.23
CA SER A 29 -7.97 0.40 0.67
C SER A 29 -8.95 1.57 0.60
N PHE A 30 -8.40 2.78 0.49
CA PHE A 30 -9.15 4.00 0.24
C PHE A 30 -8.32 5.01 -0.57
N CYS A 31 -9.02 5.96 -1.19
CA CYS A 31 -8.44 6.99 -2.04
C CYS A 31 -8.96 8.38 -1.63
N PHE A 32 -8.10 9.40 -1.72
CA PHE A 32 -8.48 10.79 -1.50
C PHE A 32 -7.55 11.76 -2.26
N PRO A 33 -7.98 12.99 -2.57
CA PRO A 33 -7.13 13.99 -3.21
C PRO A 33 -5.84 14.25 -2.41
N GLY A 34 -4.68 14.13 -3.06
CA GLY A 34 -3.39 14.29 -2.41
C GLY A 34 -2.20 13.99 -3.34
N CYS A 35 -1.09 14.69 -3.13
CA CYS A 35 0.10 14.64 -3.99
C CYS A 35 1.39 14.21 -3.25
N GLU A 36 1.27 13.83 -1.97
CA GLU A 36 2.40 13.47 -1.12
C GLU A 36 2.12 12.19 -0.34
N VAL A 37 3.08 11.27 -0.36
CA VAL A 37 3.07 10.09 0.50
C VAL A 37 3.32 10.55 1.96
N PRO A 38 2.57 10.04 2.95
CA PRO A 38 2.73 10.47 4.33
C PRO A 38 4.13 10.15 4.88
N ALA A 39 4.75 11.11 5.56
CA ALA A 39 6.11 11.00 6.12
C ALA A 39 6.36 9.80 7.05
N TRP A 40 5.31 9.16 7.55
CA TRP A 40 5.39 7.98 8.41
C TRP A 40 5.61 6.67 7.66
N PHE A 41 5.54 6.69 6.32
CA PHE A 41 6.12 5.65 5.48
C PHE A 41 7.64 5.84 5.48
N LEU A 42 8.38 4.91 6.05
CA LEU A 42 9.84 5.04 6.15
C LEU A 42 10.52 4.81 4.79
N GLN A 43 9.90 3.99 3.95
CA GLN A 43 10.42 3.60 2.65
C GLN A 43 9.53 4.23 1.58
N GLN A 44 10.02 5.31 0.96
CA GLN A 44 9.29 6.05 -0.07
C GLN A 44 10.21 6.33 -1.25
N ASN A 45 9.61 6.52 -2.43
CA ASN A 45 10.33 6.87 -3.64
C ASN A 45 9.51 7.84 -4.51
N SER A 46 10.19 8.72 -5.26
CA SER A 46 9.59 9.54 -6.32
C SER A 46 9.58 8.77 -7.65
N ALA A 47 9.16 7.51 -7.58
CA ALA A 47 9.06 6.59 -8.68
C ALA A 47 7.92 5.60 -8.41
N ALA A 48 7.64 4.75 -9.39
CA ALA A 48 6.62 3.71 -9.28
C ALA A 48 7.03 2.50 -8.43
N SER A 49 8.25 2.44 -7.90
CA SER A 49 8.69 1.31 -7.10
C SER A 49 9.61 1.68 -5.94
N VAL A 50 9.59 0.85 -4.90
CA VAL A 50 10.48 0.93 -3.75
C VAL A 50 10.96 -0.47 -3.37
N THR A 51 12.23 -0.59 -3.04
CA THR A 51 12.85 -1.84 -2.58
C THR A 51 13.22 -1.70 -1.12
N ILE A 52 12.87 -2.70 -0.32
CA ILE A 52 13.07 -2.71 1.13
C ILE A 52 13.70 -4.04 1.56
N GLN A 53 14.54 -3.97 2.59
CA GLN A 53 15.13 -5.15 3.21
C GLN A 53 14.19 -5.65 4.29
N LEU A 54 13.74 -6.90 4.14
CA LEU A 54 12.90 -7.58 5.10
C LEU A 54 13.74 -7.94 6.33
N LEU A 55 13.18 -7.83 7.52
CA LEU A 55 13.80 -8.33 8.74
C LEU A 55 13.73 -9.87 8.79
N SER A 56 14.58 -10.53 8.01
CA SER A 56 14.70 -11.99 8.01
C SER A 56 15.53 -12.43 9.23
N GLY A 57 14.89 -13.05 10.24
CA GLY A 57 15.63 -13.83 11.24
C GLY A 57 15.47 -13.45 12.72
N CYS A 58 14.63 -12.47 13.08
CA CYS A 58 14.28 -12.29 14.49
C CYS A 58 13.17 -13.29 14.85
N ALA A 59 13.51 -14.33 15.62
CA ALA A 59 12.64 -15.46 15.97
C ALA A 59 11.34 -15.11 16.73
N SER A 60 11.06 -13.81 16.93
CA SER A 60 9.88 -13.33 17.66
C SER A 60 9.06 -12.26 16.94
N SER A 61 9.38 -11.94 15.68
CA SER A 61 8.63 -10.97 14.87
C SER A 61 8.09 -11.62 13.58
N GLU A 62 6.82 -12.04 13.61
CA GLU A 62 6.09 -12.44 12.41
C GLU A 62 5.63 -11.21 11.63
N LEU A 63 5.86 -11.19 10.31
CA LEU A 63 5.32 -10.15 9.42
C LEU A 63 3.80 -10.34 9.31
N LEU A 64 3.04 -9.29 9.60
CA LEU A 64 1.58 -9.24 9.48
C LEU A 64 1.15 -8.86 8.06
N GLY A 65 1.95 -8.07 7.36
CA GLY A 65 1.65 -7.61 6.00
C GLY A 65 2.34 -6.28 5.68
N PHE A 66 1.84 -5.61 4.64
CA PHE A 66 2.36 -4.34 4.17
C PHE A 66 1.26 -3.28 4.16
N MET A 67 1.58 -2.11 4.73
CA MET A 67 0.88 -0.88 4.37
C MET A 67 1.51 -0.35 3.09
N LEU A 68 0.66 0.00 2.14
CA LEU A 68 1.04 0.49 0.83
C LEU A 68 0.42 1.85 0.60
N CYS A 69 1.18 2.74 -0.02
CA CYS A 69 0.72 4.06 -0.38
C CYS A 69 1.30 4.46 -1.73
N THR A 70 0.48 5.05 -2.59
CA THR A 70 0.93 5.57 -3.88
C THR A 70 0.17 6.83 -4.27
N VAL A 71 0.85 7.75 -4.94
CA VAL A 71 0.24 8.93 -5.55
C VAL A 71 0.11 8.66 -7.03
N VAL A 72 -1.12 8.71 -7.52
CA VAL A 72 -1.42 8.67 -8.95
C VAL A 72 -1.65 10.10 -9.42
N ALA A 73 -0.80 10.55 -10.34
CA ALA A 73 -0.94 11.83 -11.00
C ALA A 73 -1.84 11.67 -12.23
N PHE A 74 -2.78 12.59 -12.38
CA PHE A 74 -3.75 12.61 -13.48
C PHE A 74 -3.56 13.85 -14.34
N GLU A 75 -3.68 13.70 -15.66
CA GLU A 75 -3.85 14.87 -16.50
C GLU A 75 -5.17 15.60 -16.17
N PRO A 76 -5.23 16.92 -16.37
CA PRO A 76 -6.46 17.68 -16.18
C PRO A 76 -7.63 17.09 -16.96
N SER A 77 -8.78 16.97 -16.30
CA SER A 77 -10.03 16.46 -16.87
C SER A 77 -9.97 14.98 -17.30
N TYR A 78 -9.19 14.16 -16.58
CA TYR A 78 -9.18 12.71 -16.80
C TYR A 78 -10.57 12.11 -16.55
N ASP A 79 -11.08 11.34 -17.52
CA ASP A 79 -12.35 10.63 -17.42
C ASP A 79 -12.15 9.29 -16.71
N ALA A 80 -12.62 9.20 -15.47
CA ALA A 80 -12.55 8.00 -14.65
C ALA A 80 -13.82 7.13 -14.74
N SER A 81 -14.72 7.41 -15.69
CA SER A 81 -15.97 6.65 -15.85
C SER A 81 -15.78 5.18 -16.21
N GLY A 82 -14.65 4.83 -16.85
CA GLY A 82 -14.28 3.45 -17.15
C GLY A 82 -13.85 2.63 -15.92
N GLY A 83 -13.65 3.27 -14.76
CA GLY A 83 -13.04 2.64 -13.60
C GLY A 83 -11.57 2.29 -13.83
N PHE A 84 -10.85 2.04 -12.74
CA PHE A 84 -9.48 1.55 -12.79
C PHE A 84 -9.10 0.91 -11.45
N GLN A 85 -7.91 0.35 -11.39
CA GLN A 85 -7.33 -0.18 -10.17
C GLN A 85 -5.85 0.16 -10.06
N VAL A 86 -5.37 0.23 -8.82
CA VAL A 86 -3.93 0.27 -8.54
C VAL A 86 -3.47 -1.16 -8.35
N LYS A 87 -2.55 -1.61 -9.19
CA LYS A 87 -1.87 -2.89 -9.05
C LYS A 87 -0.57 -2.70 -8.29
N CYS A 88 -0.38 -3.51 -7.26
CA CYS A 88 0.86 -3.61 -6.50
C CYS A 88 1.49 -4.97 -6.83
N THR A 89 2.70 -4.95 -7.38
CA THR A 89 3.47 -6.15 -7.71
C THR A 89 4.65 -6.27 -6.77
N TYR A 90 4.67 -7.34 -5.99
CA TYR A 90 5.76 -7.67 -5.09
C TYR A 90 6.75 -8.58 -5.79
N HIS A 91 8.02 -8.25 -5.73
CA HIS A 91 9.13 -9.06 -6.20
C HIS A 91 10.03 -9.43 -5.01
N PHE A 92 9.82 -10.62 -4.47
CA PHE A 92 10.59 -11.16 -3.36
C PHE A 92 11.87 -11.82 -3.86
N LYS A 93 12.98 -11.54 -3.16
CA LYS A 93 14.31 -12.06 -3.49
C LYS A 93 15.06 -12.51 -2.22
N ASN A 94 15.93 -13.48 -2.42
CA ASN A 94 16.98 -13.88 -1.48
C ASN A 94 18.18 -14.36 -2.31
N GLY A 95 19.39 -14.24 -1.78
CA GLY A 95 20.60 -14.75 -2.43
C GLY A 95 20.60 -16.27 -2.65
N HIS A 96 19.70 -17.01 -2.00
CA HIS A 96 19.67 -18.48 -2.01
C HIS A 96 18.32 -19.10 -2.41
N ALA A 97 17.27 -18.31 -2.61
CA ALA A 97 15.94 -18.80 -2.92
C ALA A 97 15.45 -18.29 -4.27
N ASP A 98 14.60 -19.07 -4.94
CA ASP A 98 13.98 -18.66 -6.20
C ASP A 98 13.14 -17.38 -6.01
N PRO A 99 13.28 -16.39 -6.92
CA PRO A 99 12.46 -15.20 -6.90
C PRO A 99 10.97 -15.53 -6.93
N CYS A 100 10.16 -14.75 -6.20
CA CYS A 100 8.72 -14.92 -6.18
C CYS A 100 8.04 -13.59 -6.49
N THR A 101 7.01 -13.65 -7.34
CA THR A 101 6.19 -12.49 -7.69
C THR A 101 4.76 -12.70 -7.20
N LEU A 102 4.24 -11.72 -6.46
CA LEU A 102 2.85 -11.69 -6.00
C LEU A 102 2.19 -10.39 -6.45
N HIS A 103 0.85 -10.40 -6.53
CA HIS A 103 0.08 -9.24 -6.93
C HIS A 103 -1.03 -8.94 -5.91
N CYS A 104 -1.24 -7.65 -5.65
CA CYS A 104 -2.34 -7.11 -4.89
C CYS A 104 -3.01 -6.00 -5.70
N TYR A 105 -4.32 -5.84 -5.53
CA TYR A 105 -5.13 -4.88 -6.27
C TYR A 105 -5.92 -4.02 -5.30
N PHE A 106 -5.77 -2.70 -5.43
CA PHE A 106 -6.63 -1.74 -4.76
C PHE A 106 -7.65 -1.20 -5.75
N PRO A 107 -8.95 -1.50 -5.56
CA PRO A 107 -10.00 -0.98 -6.43
C PRO A 107 -10.03 0.55 -6.33
N SER A 108 -10.23 1.22 -7.47
CA SER A 108 -10.42 2.66 -7.46
C SER A 108 -11.72 3.03 -6.76
N CYS A 109 -11.71 4.12 -5.98
CA CYS A 109 -12.93 4.69 -5.42
C CYS A 109 -13.79 5.40 -6.49
N TYR A 110 -13.29 5.51 -7.72
CA TYR A 110 -13.99 6.04 -8.88
C TYR A 110 -14.70 4.90 -9.63
N GLY A 111 -15.99 5.08 -9.90
CA GLY A 111 -16.86 4.04 -10.46
C GLY A 111 -18.31 4.10 -9.96
N SER A 112 -18.60 4.91 -8.93
CA SER A 112 -19.97 5.28 -8.58
C SER A 112 -20.38 6.59 -9.26
N LEU A 113 -21.64 6.67 -9.70
CA LEU A 113 -22.28 7.63 -10.61
C LEU A 113 -22.10 9.15 -10.32
N HIS A 114 -21.30 9.55 -9.33
CA HIS A 114 -21.28 10.92 -8.81
C HIS A 114 -20.11 11.80 -9.30
N GLU A 115 -18.94 11.23 -9.62
CA GLU A 115 -17.78 12.03 -10.03
C GLU A 115 -17.04 11.36 -11.19
N ARG A 116 -17.27 11.88 -12.40
CA ARG A 116 -16.73 11.32 -13.65
C ARG A 116 -15.33 11.81 -13.98
N SER A 117 -14.95 12.98 -13.45
CA SER A 117 -13.68 13.61 -13.78
C SER A 117 -12.77 13.70 -12.55
N VAL A 118 -11.55 13.20 -12.68
CA VAL A 118 -10.50 13.42 -11.69
C VAL A 118 -9.78 14.73 -12.03
N GLN A 119 -9.77 15.67 -11.09
CA GLN A 119 -9.22 17.03 -11.30
C GLN A 119 -7.89 17.27 -10.59
N SER A 120 -7.38 16.29 -9.85
CA SER A 120 -6.14 16.40 -9.09
C SER A 120 -5.46 15.04 -8.95
N ASP A 121 -4.22 15.06 -8.50
CA ASP A 121 -3.54 13.85 -8.03
C ASP A 121 -4.31 13.23 -6.85
N HIS A 122 -4.25 11.92 -6.77
CA HIS A 122 -4.90 11.16 -5.72
C HIS A 122 -3.93 10.25 -5.01
N LEU A 123 -4.08 10.20 -3.70
CA LEU A 123 -3.37 9.28 -2.86
C LEU A 123 -4.22 8.03 -2.63
N TYR A 124 -3.63 6.89 -2.96
CA TYR A 124 -4.17 5.57 -2.70
C TYR A 124 -3.42 4.98 -1.50
N PHE A 125 -4.18 4.50 -0.54
CA PHE A 125 -3.64 3.85 0.65
C PHE A 125 -4.34 2.52 0.83
N GLY A 126 -3.58 1.49 1.16
CA GLY A 126 -4.15 0.19 1.49
C GLY A 126 -3.29 -0.63 2.43
N TYR A 127 -3.92 -1.62 3.03
CA TYR A 127 -3.28 -2.69 3.77
C TYR A 127 -3.47 -3.98 3.00
N ASP A 128 -2.36 -4.69 2.78
CA ASP A 128 -2.34 -6.01 2.20
C ASP A 128 -1.69 -6.97 3.20
N PRO A 129 -2.45 -7.90 3.80
CA PRO A 129 -1.89 -8.96 4.65
C PRO A 129 -0.99 -9.93 3.86
N CYS A 130 -1.01 -9.86 2.51
CA CYS A 130 -0.19 -10.68 1.62
C CYS A 130 -0.41 -12.19 1.85
N LEU A 131 -1.65 -12.60 2.19
CA LEU A 131 -2.00 -13.97 2.63
C LEU A 131 -1.64 -15.08 1.63
N ASN A 132 -1.47 -14.73 0.35
CA ASN A 132 -1.03 -15.68 -0.68
C ASN A 132 0.46 -16.05 -0.58
N ALA A 133 1.27 -15.29 0.14
CA ALA A 133 2.52 -15.79 0.67
C ALA A 133 2.12 -16.72 1.83
N THR A 134 2.15 -18.04 1.70
CA THR A 134 1.77 -18.91 2.83
C THR A 134 2.70 -18.71 4.04
N LYS A 135 2.31 -19.23 5.22
CA LYS A 135 3.14 -19.20 6.45
C LYS A 135 4.60 -19.56 6.21
N ASP A 136 4.87 -20.48 5.28
CA ASP A 136 6.21 -20.93 4.90
C ASP A 136 7.04 -19.91 4.10
N PHE A 137 6.41 -18.91 3.46
CA PHE A 137 7.08 -17.84 2.69
C PHE A 137 7.75 -16.81 3.61
N TRP A 138 7.21 -16.57 4.81
CA TRP A 138 7.73 -15.54 5.73
C TRP A 138 8.82 -16.05 6.68
N TYR A 139 8.99 -17.36 6.85
CA TYR A 139 10.06 -17.92 7.70
C TYR A 139 11.43 -17.84 7.01
N GLY A 140 11.97 -16.62 6.92
CA GLY A 140 13.36 -16.36 6.53
C GLY A 140 13.73 -16.71 5.09
N LYS A 141 12.75 -17.00 4.22
CA LYS A 141 12.99 -17.37 2.82
C LYS A 141 13.43 -16.18 1.97
N TYR A 142 12.95 -14.98 2.28
CA TYR A 142 13.23 -13.75 1.53
C TYR A 142 13.86 -12.70 2.44
N SER A 143 14.89 -12.02 1.93
CA SER A 143 15.57 -10.93 2.63
C SER A 143 15.24 -9.57 2.03
N GLU A 144 14.68 -9.53 0.82
CA GLU A 144 14.36 -8.31 0.10
C GLU A 144 13.00 -8.44 -0.59
N VAL A 145 12.25 -7.35 -0.61
CA VAL A 145 11.08 -7.20 -1.47
C VAL A 145 11.14 -5.86 -2.21
N SER A 146 10.92 -5.92 -3.52
CA SER A 146 10.64 -4.72 -4.32
C SER A 146 9.14 -4.65 -4.59
N VAL A 147 8.51 -3.53 -4.28
CA VAL A 147 7.09 -3.30 -4.58
C VAL A 147 6.99 -2.30 -5.70
N GLU A 148 6.38 -2.70 -6.81
CA GLU A 148 6.08 -1.87 -7.96
C GLU A 148 4.58 -1.56 -8.01
N PHE A 149 4.26 -0.30 -8.33
CA PHE A 149 2.91 0.22 -8.41
C PHE A 149 2.61 0.61 -9.85
N SER A 150 1.50 0.11 -10.37
CA SER A 150 0.98 0.51 -11.68
C SER A 150 -0.51 0.79 -11.60
N VAL A 151 -1.02 1.49 -12.61
CA VAL A 151 -2.45 1.78 -12.77
C VAL A 151 -2.95 1.16 -14.06
N GLU A 152 -4.05 0.43 -13.96
CA GLU A 152 -4.62 -0.31 -15.08
C GLU A 152 -6.15 -0.21 -15.07
N ASP A 153 -6.75 -0.33 -16.25
CA ASP A 153 -8.19 -0.45 -16.38
C ASP A 153 -8.70 -1.81 -15.86
N MET A 154 -10.01 -2.00 -15.88
CA MET A 154 -10.64 -3.25 -15.43
C MET A 154 -10.34 -4.46 -16.34
N ASP A 155 -9.76 -4.22 -17.51
CA ASP A 155 -9.31 -5.24 -18.48
C ASP A 155 -7.80 -5.52 -18.37
N ASN A 156 -7.12 -4.97 -17.34
CA ASN A 156 -5.68 -5.06 -17.07
C ASN A 156 -4.79 -4.36 -18.10
N ASN A 157 -5.31 -3.38 -18.85
CA ASN A 157 -4.49 -2.57 -19.74
C ASN A 157 -3.93 -1.35 -19.00
N PRO A 158 -2.67 -0.94 -19.31
CA PRO A 158 -2.11 0.28 -18.74
C PRO A 158 -2.97 1.51 -19.07
N LEU A 159 -3.29 2.29 -18.05
CA LEU A 159 -4.01 3.54 -18.27
C LEU A 159 -3.14 4.55 -19.01
N GLN A 160 -3.78 5.33 -19.87
CA GLN A 160 -3.17 6.48 -20.52
C GLN A 160 -3.51 7.75 -19.74
N ARG A 161 -2.66 8.78 -19.83
CA ARG A 161 -2.91 10.12 -19.24
C ARG A 161 -2.99 10.14 -17.70
N CYS A 162 -2.48 9.11 -17.05
CA CYS A 162 -2.18 9.09 -15.62
C CYS A 162 -0.97 8.17 -15.37
N HIS A 163 -0.29 8.36 -14.24
CA HIS A 163 0.86 7.54 -13.86
C HIS A 163 1.10 7.60 -12.35
N VAL A 164 1.82 6.62 -11.82
CA VAL A 164 2.31 6.68 -10.44
C VAL A 164 3.48 7.64 -10.35
N SER A 165 3.34 8.71 -9.56
CA SER A 165 4.38 9.72 -9.38
C SER A 165 5.23 9.49 -8.12
N LYS A 166 4.64 8.90 -7.08
CA LYS A 166 5.32 8.59 -5.81
C LYS A 166 4.75 7.32 -5.20
N CYS A 167 5.57 6.57 -4.48
CA CYS A 167 5.11 5.42 -3.72
C CYS A 167 5.78 5.34 -2.34
N GLY A 168 5.16 4.57 -1.45
CA GLY A 168 5.68 4.24 -0.15
C GLY A 168 5.18 2.91 0.36
N VAL A 169 6.03 2.21 1.09
CA VAL A 169 5.75 0.92 1.71
C VAL A 169 6.16 0.96 3.17
N ARG A 170 5.38 0.31 4.03
CA ARG A 170 5.72 0.08 5.43
C ARG A 170 5.33 -1.34 5.82
N GLU A 171 6.31 -2.09 6.31
CA GLU A 171 6.11 -3.42 6.88
C GLU A 171 5.44 -3.32 8.25
N LEU A 172 4.58 -4.30 8.55
CA LEU A 172 3.97 -4.46 9.87
C LEU A 172 4.40 -5.80 10.46
N TYR A 173 4.89 -5.80 11.70
CA TYR A 173 5.30 -7.01 12.42
C TYR A 173 4.53 -7.15 13.74
N THR A 174 4.31 -8.38 14.20
CA THR A 174 3.66 -8.71 15.49
C THR A 174 4.32 -8.05 16.69
N GLN A 175 5.65 -7.88 16.68
CA GLN A 175 6.39 -7.24 17.78
C GLN A 175 6.52 -5.71 17.60
N ALA A 176 6.15 -5.16 16.44
CA ALA A 176 6.12 -3.72 16.21
C ALA A 176 5.03 -3.01 17.02
N GLU A 177 4.13 -3.74 17.69
CA GLU A 177 3.24 -3.18 18.71
C GLU A 177 3.98 -2.48 19.86
N ARG A 178 5.28 -2.76 20.08
CA ARG A 178 6.12 -2.03 21.05
C ARG A 178 6.88 -0.83 20.48
N TYR A 179 6.89 -0.64 19.15
CA TYR A 179 7.53 0.49 18.47
C TYR A 179 6.52 1.40 17.73
N CYS A 180 5.23 1.09 17.81
CA CYS A 180 4.16 1.99 17.37
C CYS A 180 3.92 3.10 18.40
N ASP A 181 4.94 3.91 18.65
CA ASP A 181 4.72 5.33 18.90
C ASP A 181 4.14 5.89 17.59
N PHE A 182 2.82 5.80 17.46
CA PHE A 182 2.08 6.53 16.44
C PHE A 182 2.45 7.99 16.62
N ILE A 183 3.28 8.51 15.72
CA ILE A 183 3.80 9.88 15.65
C ILE A 183 2.77 10.86 16.22
N LEU A 184 2.90 11.12 17.52
CA LEU A 184 2.47 12.35 18.12
C LEU A 184 3.60 13.31 17.77
N PRO A 185 3.38 14.39 17.01
CA PRO A 185 4.25 15.54 17.23
C PRO A 185 4.13 15.84 18.73
N ASP A 186 5.27 15.90 19.43
CA ASP A 186 5.30 16.41 20.79
C ASP A 186 4.46 17.68 20.82
N ARG A 187 3.44 17.71 21.68
CA ARG A 187 2.74 18.96 21.96
C ARG A 187 3.77 19.88 22.61
N GLN A 188 4.30 20.82 21.84
CA GLN A 188 4.78 22.10 22.37
C GLN A 188 3.73 23.16 22.09
#